data_AF-A0A9D4DI18-F1
#
_entry.id   AF-A0A9D4DI18-F1
#
_cell.length_a   1.000
_cell.length_b   1.000
_cell.length_c   1.000
_cell.angle_alpha   90.00
_cell.angle_beta   90.00
_cell.angle_gamma   90.00
#
_symmetry.space_group_name_H-M   'P 1'
#
loop_
_entity.id
_entity.type
_entity.pdbx_description
1 polymer ?
#
loop_
_entity_poly.entity_id
_entity_poly.type
_entity_poly.pdbx_seq_one_letter_code
_entity_poly.pdbx_strand_id
1 'polypeptide(L)'
;MSYHNVFVLEHNRLAQRLRRDIPNDEKAFQRTRNLLIGIMQKIVYDEFLPAFLSLEAMKNYKLASSNKFEYDSKLDATIVNPFGIAYR
;
A
#
# COMPACT_ATOMS: atom_id res chain seq x y z
N MET A 1 15.01 11.39 -3.73
CA MET A 1 15.32 11.28 -2.29
C MET A 1 14.30 11.95 -1.35
N SER A 2 13.19 12.56 -1.83
CA SER A 2 12.20 13.20 -0.91
C SER A 2 11.12 12.23 -0.41
N TYR A 3 10.53 11.41 -1.28
CA TYR A 3 9.41 10.52 -0.90
C TYR A 3 9.80 9.40 0.08
N HIS A 4 10.99 8.80 -0.07
CA HIS A 4 11.47 7.81 0.89
C HIS A 4 11.56 8.39 2.31
N ASN A 5 12.04 9.63 2.45
CA ASN A 5 12.12 10.28 3.76
C ASN A 5 10.74 10.52 4.37
N VAL A 6 9.74 10.87 3.57
CA VAL A 6 8.34 11.06 4.05
C VAL A 6 7.83 9.78 4.70
N PHE A 7 7.99 8.61 4.05
CA PHE A 7 7.52 7.34 4.62
C PHE A 7 8.29 6.91 5.87
N VAL A 8 9.59 7.20 5.95
CA VAL A 8 10.40 6.92 7.16
C VAL A 8 9.94 7.80 8.33
N LEU A 9 9.72 9.09 8.09
CA LEU A 9 9.21 10.01 9.11
C LEU A 9 7.82 9.60 9.59
N GLU A 10 6.94 9.21 8.66
CA GLU A 10 5.59 8.75 8.98
C GLU A 10 5.62 7.44 9.79
N HIS A 11 6.50 6.49 9.44
CA HIS A 11 6.72 5.30 10.24
C HIS A 11 7.08 5.65 11.69
N ASN A 12 8.07 6.53 11.87
CA ASN A 12 8.50 6.94 13.21
C ASN A 12 7.38 7.65 13.99
N ARG A 13 6.60 8.51 13.31
CA ARG A 13 5.45 9.20 13.89
C ARG A 13 4.37 8.23 14.36
N LEU A 14 4.08 7.18 13.59
CA LEU A 14 3.09 6.15 13.92
C LEU A 14 3.60 5.22 15.03
N ALA A 15 4.87 4.81 14.99
CA ALA A 15 5.48 3.97 16.02
C ALA A 15 5.47 4.65 17.40
N GLN A 16 5.75 5.96 17.47
CA GLN A 16 5.67 6.73 18.72
C GLN A 16 4.26 6.73 19.33
N ARG A 17 3.21 6.72 18.49
CA ARG A 17 1.82 6.63 18.96
C ARG A 17 1.50 5.22 19.46
N LEU A 18 1.88 4.19 18.70
CA LEU A 18 1.58 2.79 19.00
C LEU A 18 2.36 2.24 20.20
N ARG A 19 3.55 2.78 20.52
CA ARG A 19 4.36 2.36 21.67
C ARG A 19 3.66 2.51 23.02
N ARG A 20 2.66 3.39 23.12
CA ARG A 20 1.86 3.56 24.35
C ARG A 20 1.04 2.31 24.67
N ASP A 21 0.57 1.63 23.63
CA ASP A 21 -0.32 0.48 23.74
C ASP A 21 0.40 -0.86 23.47
N ILE A 22 1.55 -0.83 22.78
CA ILE A 22 2.35 -1.99 22.43
C ILE A 22 3.78 -1.82 22.97
N PRO A 23 4.08 -2.30 24.19
CA PRO A 23 5.36 -2.10 24.85
C PRO A 23 6.53 -2.88 24.21
N ASN A 24 6.24 -3.93 23.44
CA ASN A 24 7.26 -4.72 22.77
C ASN A 24 7.67 -4.07 21.45
N ASP A 25 8.95 -3.78 21.30
CA ASP A 25 9.49 -3.03 20.16
C ASP A 25 9.28 -3.72 18.80
N GLU A 26 9.53 -5.03 18.71
CA GLU A 26 9.33 -5.78 17.47
C GLU A 26 7.86 -5.78 17.05
N LYS A 27 6.95 -6.02 18.00
CA LYS A 27 5.50 -5.95 17.75
C LYS A 27 5.08 -4.55 17.33
N ALA A 28 5.60 -3.51 17.97
CA ALA A 28 5.30 -2.12 17.60
C ALA A 28 5.81 -1.80 16.19
N PHE A 29 7.01 -2.24 15.83
CA PHE A 29 7.59 -2.07 14.50
C PHE A 29 6.74 -2.76 13.42
N GLN A 30 6.45 -4.06 13.59
CA GLN A 30 5.65 -4.80 12.60
C GLN A 30 4.24 -4.25 12.47
N ARG A 31 3.61 -3.85 13.58
CA ARG A 31 2.27 -3.24 13.54
C ARG A 31 2.29 -1.89 12.81
N THR A 32 3.30 -1.06 13.07
CA THR A 32 3.49 0.22 12.39
C THR A 32 3.73 0.03 10.90
N ARG A 33 4.58 -0.94 10.53
CA ARG A 33 4.85 -1.31 9.14
C ARG A 33 3.58 -1.74 8.42
N ASN A 34 2.77 -2.61 9.03
CA ASN A 34 1.51 -3.07 8.45
C ASN A 34 0.52 -1.92 8.22
N LEU A 35 0.43 -0.97 9.16
CA LEU A 35 -0.41 0.21 9.00
C LEU A 35 0.08 1.10 7.85
N LEU A 36 1.38 1.35 7.76
CA LEU A 36 1.97 2.16 6.70
C LEU A 36 1.80 1.54 5.31
N ILE A 37 1.91 0.21 5.20
CA ILE A 37 1.61 -0.52 3.95
C ILE A 37 0.14 -0.30 3.55
N GLY A 38 -0.79 -0.36 4.50
CA GLY A 38 -2.21 -0.08 4.23
C GLY A 38 -2.45 1.35 3.74
N ILE A 39 -1.78 2.34 4.33
CA ILE A 39 -1.82 3.74 3.87
C ILE A 39 -1.29 3.85 2.43
N MET A 40 -0.15 3.24 2.15
CA MET A 40 0.44 3.23 0.81
C MET A 40 -0.51 2.59 -0.22
N GLN A 41 -1.12 1.47 0.11
CA GLN A 41 -2.12 0.81 -0.75
C GLN A 41 -3.33 1.70 -1.00
N LYS A 42 -3.84 2.38 0.04
CA LYS A 42 -4.95 3.34 -0.07
C LYS A 42 -4.62 4.44 -1.08
N ILE A 43 -3.46 5.09 -0.92
CA ILE A 43 -3.00 6.14 -1.86
C ILE A 43 -2.89 5.59 -3.28
N VAL A 44 -2.32 4.40 -3.46
CA VAL A 44 -2.15 3.80 -4.79
C VAL A 44 -3.51 3.55 -5.46
N TYR A 45 -4.44 2.86 -4.78
CA TYR A 45 -5.70 2.43 -5.40
C TYR A 45 -6.78 3.53 -5.47
N ASP A 46 -6.75 4.52 -4.57
CA ASP A 46 -7.78 5.57 -4.51
C ASP A 46 -7.36 6.90 -5.11
N GLU A 47 -6.05 7.18 -5.21
CA GLU A 47 -5.57 8.47 -5.71
C GLU A 47 -4.75 8.28 -6.99
N PHE A 48 -3.72 7.44 -6.94
CA PHE A 48 -2.79 7.32 -8.06
C PHE A 48 -3.40 6.58 -9.26
N LEU A 49 -3.94 5.37 -9.06
CA LEU A 49 -4.50 4.58 -10.17
C LEU A 49 -5.68 5.26 -10.86
N PRO A 50 -6.64 5.91 -10.17
CA PRO A 50 -7.71 6.65 -10.83
C PRO A 50 -7.22 7.86 -11.63
N ALA A 51 -6.10 8.48 -11.23
CA ALA A 51 -5.48 9.58 -11.97
C ALA A 51 -4.68 9.09 -13.18
N PHE A 52 -4.15 7.86 -13.12
CA PHE A 52 -3.27 7.30 -14.15
C PHE A 52 -4.02 6.44 -15.19
N LEU A 53 -5.03 5.69 -14.79
CA LEU A 53 -5.80 4.77 -15.64
C LEU A 53 -7.13 5.39 -16.08
N SER A 54 -7.66 4.90 -17.20
CA SER A 54 -9.02 5.26 -17.63
C SER A 54 -10.08 4.66 -16.69
N LEU A 55 -11.24 5.32 -16.61
CA LEU A 55 -12.39 4.83 -15.84
C LEU A 55 -12.81 3.42 -16.27
N GLU A 56 -12.69 3.11 -17.56
CA GLU A 56 -12.98 1.77 -18.09
C GLU A 56 -12.01 0.72 -17.56
N ALA A 57 -10.70 1.00 -17.57
CA ALA A 57 -9.70 0.09 -17.00
C ALA A 57 -9.92 -0.13 -15.50
N MET A 58 -10.19 0.95 -14.75
CA MET A 58 -10.50 0.87 -13.32
C MET A 58 -11.70 -0.04 -13.03
N LYS A 59 -12.74 0.02 -13.87
CA LYS A 59 -13.95 -0.80 -13.75
C LYS A 59 -13.69 -2.26 -14.15
N ASN A 60 -13.05 -2.48 -15.30
CA ASN A 60 -12.81 -3.82 -15.84
C ASN A 60 -11.92 -4.66 -14.93
N TYR A 61 -10.89 -4.05 -14.33
CA TYR A 61 -9.99 -4.70 -13.39
C TYR A 61 -10.41 -4.58 -11.92
N LYS A 62 -11.57 -3.96 -11.64
CA LYS A 62 -12.14 -3.80 -10.29
C LYS A 62 -11.16 -3.19 -9.27
N LEU A 63 -10.41 -2.16 -9.68
CA LEU A 63 -9.29 -1.62 -8.91
C LEU A 63 -9.69 -0.61 -7.80
N ALA A 64 -10.94 -0.11 -7.80
CA ALA A 64 -11.37 0.84 -6.77
C ALA A 64 -11.39 0.20 -5.37
N SER A 65 -10.86 0.88 -4.33
CA SER A 65 -10.85 0.33 -2.97
C SER A 65 -12.24 0.09 -2.38
N SER A 66 -13.28 0.70 -2.95
CA SER A 66 -14.69 0.48 -2.60
C SER A 66 -15.20 -0.91 -2.99
N ASN A 67 -14.51 -1.61 -3.88
CA ASN A 67 -14.86 -2.97 -4.23
C ASN A 67 -14.58 -3.91 -3.07
N LYS A 68 -15.34 -5.01 -3.00
CA LYS A 68 -15.06 -6.07 -2.03
C LYS A 68 -13.84 -6.85 -2.51
N PHE A 69 -12.73 -6.73 -1.78
CA PHE A 69 -11.54 -7.56 -2.00
C PHE A 69 -11.57 -8.74 -1.02
N GLU A 70 -11.50 -9.94 -1.54
CA GLU A 70 -11.29 -11.16 -0.77
C GLU A 70 -9.90 -11.70 -1.12
N TYR A 71 -9.15 -12.11 -0.11
CA TYR A 71 -7.86 -12.72 -0.31
C TYR A 71 -8.04 -14.08 -1.01
N ASP A 72 -7.38 -14.25 -2.16
CA ASP A 72 -7.31 -15.52 -2.87
C ASP A 72 -5.86 -16.03 -2.83
N SER A 73 -5.64 -17.16 -2.15
CA SER A 73 -4.32 -17.78 -2.04
C SER A 73 -3.84 -18.44 -3.34
N LYS A 74 -4.73 -18.62 -4.33
CA LYS A 74 -4.40 -19.23 -5.64
C LYS A 74 -4.01 -18.18 -6.68
N LEU A 75 -4.18 -16.89 -6.38
CA LEU A 75 -3.79 -15.81 -7.26
C LEU A 75 -2.26 -15.69 -7.32
N ASP A 76 -1.69 -15.67 -8.52
CA ASP A 76 -0.26 -15.37 -8.69
C ASP A 76 -0.01 -13.87 -8.46
N ALA A 77 0.79 -13.56 -7.45
CA ALA A 77 1.15 -12.20 -7.07
C ALA A 77 2.51 -11.75 -7.65
N THR A 78 3.10 -12.54 -8.54
CA THR A 78 4.38 -12.25 -9.18
C THR A 78 4.26 -11.08 -10.16
N ILE A 79 5.27 -10.20 -10.17
CA ILE A 79 5.35 -9.12 -11.16
C ILE A 79 5.76 -9.73 -12.51
N VAL A 80 4.92 -9.52 -13.53
CA VAL A 80 5.20 -10.00 -14.89
C VAL A 80 6.28 -9.14 -15.57
N ASN A 81 7.22 -9.78 -16.28
CA ASN A 81 8.32 -9.10 -16.96
C ASN A 81 7.91 -7.90 -17.85
N PRO A 82 6.83 -7.96 -18.66
CA PRO A 82 6.40 -6.82 -19.47
C PRO A 82 6.10 -5.55 -18.66
N PHE A 83 5.73 -5.70 -17.38
CA PHE A 83 5.46 -4.56 -16.50
C PHE A 83 6.72 -3.71 -16.29
N GLY A 84 7.91 -4.31 -16.13
CA GLY A 84 9.17 -3.58 -15.96
C GLY A 84 9.63 -2.82 -17.22
N ILE A 85 9.02 -3.09 -18.37
CA ILE A 85 9.29 -2.40 -19.63
C ILE A 85 8.22 -1.33 -19.89
N ALA A 86 6.94 -1.65 -19.66
CA ALA A 86 5.82 -0.76 -19.90
C ALA A 86 5.69 0.36 -18.85
N TYR A 87 6.17 0.13 -17.62
CA TYR A 87 6.10 1.07 -16.51
C TYR A 87 7.49 1.68 -16.26
N ARG A 88 7.90 2.60 -17.14
CA ARG A 88 9.16 3.36 -17.05
C ARG A 88 8.91 4.85 -16.88
#